data_AF-A0A7V9BI55-F1
#
_entry.id   AF-A0A7V9BI55-F1
#
_cell.length_a   1.000
_cell.length_b   1.000
_cell.length_c   1.000
_cell.angle_alpha   90.00
_cell.angle_beta   90.00
_cell.angle_gamma   90.00
#
_symmetry.space_group_name_H-M   'P 1'
#
loop_
_entity.id
_entity.type
_entity.pdbx_description
1 polymer ?
#
loop_
_entity_poly.entity_id
_entity_poly.type
_entity_poly.pdbx_seq_one_letter_code
_entity_poly.pdbx_strand_id
1 'polypeptide(L)'
;MSDWRANLDRRLADAGIPPTRRIDILEEVQAFIQDRFEELRAAGHDPDIARQLALADLETDTFARELTHIEARAAADPPPFGSRRSTFMTTLWQDFRYAGRSIRTTPGFSLVVTLTLALGIGANAAIFSVADAVMLRPYAYPEMDRIVVLSERTTAGQPMSVAWPTYQDWVAQNQVFEHLGVYRGAIVNITGGDRAERLNASVTSSGVFGAVGIQPFAGRTFGAADDGPGASRTALISERLWRARFNSDPNLIGRTILLNNEAHTVVGIMPPAMRFPSRLTDVWLPLGPVVTTLPAARGAHPGLYAVGKLKPGVTFETAVADMGTIAQRLASQYPESNRN
;
A
#
# COMPACT_ATOMS: atom_id res chain seq x y z
N MET A 1 79.32 34.80 19.74
CA MET A 1 77.90 34.64 19.42
C MET A 1 77.52 33.24 19.83
N SER A 2 76.77 33.08 20.92
CA SER A 2 76.34 31.78 21.43
C SER A 2 75.42 31.12 20.40
N ASP A 3 75.73 29.87 20.02
CA ASP A 3 74.89 29.06 19.14
C ASP A 3 73.71 28.49 19.97
N TRP A 4 72.79 29.38 20.35
CA TRP A 4 71.64 29.08 21.23
C TRP A 4 70.75 28.00 20.62
N ARG A 5 70.65 27.96 19.28
CA ARG A 5 69.82 27.01 18.55
C ARG A 5 70.36 25.58 18.70
N ALA A 6 71.68 25.40 18.56
CA ALA A 6 72.32 24.11 18.77
C ALA A 6 72.29 23.67 20.25
N ASN A 7 72.33 24.61 21.20
CA ASN A 7 72.18 24.30 22.62
C ASN A 7 70.75 23.85 22.97
N LEU A 8 69.74 24.57 22.48
CA LEU A 8 68.33 24.26 22.72
C LEU A 8 67.93 22.93 22.08
N ASP A 9 68.34 22.66 20.84
CA ASP A 9 68.05 21.38 20.19
C ASP A 9 68.62 20.18 20.96
N ARG A 10 69.84 20.32 21.51
CA ARG A 10 70.46 19.29 22.35
C ARG A 10 69.63 19.03 23.62
N ARG A 11 69.18 20.09 24.31
CA ARG A 11 68.35 19.97 25.51
C ARG A 11 66.98 19.34 25.22
N LEU A 12 66.36 19.66 24.09
CA LEU A 12 65.09 19.06 23.66
C LEU A 12 65.27 17.58 23.27
N ALA A 13 66.42 17.22 22.70
CA ALA A 13 66.77 15.83 22.41
C ALA A 13 66.95 15.01 23.70
N ASP A 14 67.67 15.55 24.69
CA ASP A 14 67.84 14.93 26.01
C ASP A 14 66.50 14.77 26.75
N ALA A 15 65.53 15.65 26.49
CA ALA A 15 64.17 15.58 27.03
C ALA A 15 63.24 14.58 26.29
N GLY A 16 63.73 13.88 25.25
CA GLY A 16 62.98 12.84 24.54
C GLY A 16 61.95 13.35 23.53
N ILE A 17 62.03 14.61 23.10
CA ILE A 17 61.07 15.19 22.15
C ILE A 17 61.35 14.70 20.71
N PRO A 18 60.32 14.26 19.96
CA PRO A 18 60.48 13.76 18.59
C PRO A 18 61.15 14.78 17.65
N PRO A 19 61.96 14.33 16.65
CA PRO A 19 62.68 15.23 15.75
C PRO A 19 61.80 16.23 15.00
N THR A 20 60.60 15.81 14.56
CA THR A 20 59.66 16.69 13.86
C THR A 20 59.14 17.82 14.75
N ARG A 21 58.79 17.50 16.00
CA ARG A 21 58.30 18.49 16.96
C ARG A 21 59.39 19.45 17.43
N ARG A 22 60.65 18.98 17.51
CA ARG A 22 61.80 19.84 17.81
C ARG A 22 62.00 20.93 16.76
N ILE A 23 61.75 20.63 15.48
CA ILE A 23 61.85 21.61 14.39
C ILE A 23 60.82 22.73 14.61
N ASP A 24 59.55 22.37 14.84
CA ASP A 24 58.48 23.33 15.07
C ASP A 24 58.78 24.25 16.27
N ILE A 25 59.24 23.65 17.39
CA ILE A 25 59.60 24.39 18.60
C ILE A 25 60.75 25.37 18.34
N LEU A 26 61.77 24.95 17.58
CA LEU A 26 62.91 25.81 17.25
C LEU A 26 62.51 26.98 16.36
N GLU A 27 61.53 26.79 15.47
CA GLU A 27 60.97 27.88 14.65
C GLU A 27 60.14 28.86 15.50
N GLU A 28 59.29 28.36 16.38
CA GLU A 28 58.45 29.19 17.25
C GLU A 28 59.29 30.01 18.24
N VAL A 29 60.31 29.39 18.84
CA VAL A 29 61.26 30.10 19.72
C VAL A 29 62.07 31.14 18.95
N GLN A 30 62.47 30.85 17.71
CA GLN A 30 63.15 31.85 16.89
C GLN A 30 62.26 33.07 16.60
N ALA A 31 60.98 32.85 16.30
CA ALA A 31 60.03 33.92 16.09
C ALA A 31 59.84 34.77 17.36
N PHE A 32 59.72 34.12 18.52
CA PHE A 32 59.61 34.81 19.80
C PHE A 32 60.83 35.69 20.12
N ILE A 33 62.07 35.20 19.90
CA ILE A 33 63.28 36.01 20.09
C ILE A 33 63.27 37.22 19.16
N GLN A 34 62.84 37.03 17.91
CA GLN A 34 62.79 38.08 16.92
C GLN A 34 61.79 39.18 17.31
N ASP A 35 60.58 38.80 17.72
CA ASP A 35 59.57 39.74 18.21
C ASP A 35 60.07 40.50 19.44
N ARG A 36 60.69 39.80 20.40
CA ARG A 36 61.24 40.42 21.60
C ARG A 36 62.39 41.38 21.29
N PHE A 37 63.23 41.04 20.31
CA PHE A 37 64.29 41.90 19.82
C PHE A 37 63.71 43.18 19.19
N GLU A 38 62.66 43.06 18.37
CA GLU A 38 62.00 44.21 17.74
C GLU A 38 61.30 45.12 18.76
N GLU A 39 60.68 44.53 19.78
CA GLU A 39 60.08 45.28 20.90
C GLU A 39 61.14 46.08 21.68
N LEU A 40 62.27 45.45 22.03
CA LEU A 40 63.38 46.12 22.71
C LEU A 40 64.02 47.21 21.85
N ARG A 41 64.09 46.99 20.54
CA ARG A 41 64.53 47.99 19.56
C ARG A 41 63.57 49.18 19.49
N ALA A 42 62.25 48.94 19.51
CA ALA A 42 61.23 49.97 19.54
C ALA A 42 61.22 50.77 20.85
N ALA A 43 61.58 50.13 21.97
CA ALA A 43 61.78 50.76 23.27
C ALA A 43 63.08 51.57 23.39
N GLY A 44 63.91 51.62 22.33
CA GLY A 44 65.09 52.48 22.24
C GLY A 44 66.41 51.85 22.70
N HIS A 45 66.44 50.55 22.99
CA HIS A 45 67.68 49.86 23.37
C HIS A 45 68.65 49.72 22.20
N ASP A 46 69.95 49.82 22.47
CA ASP A 46 71.01 49.57 21.48
C ASP A 46 70.87 48.15 20.87
N PRO A 47 71.09 47.96 19.56
CA PRO A 47 70.90 46.66 18.90
C PRO A 47 71.68 45.50 19.52
N ASP A 48 72.89 45.74 20.02
CA ASP A 48 73.69 44.67 20.61
C ASP A 48 73.16 44.29 22.00
N ILE A 49 72.68 45.27 22.76
CA ILE A 49 72.06 45.05 24.07
C ILE A 49 70.67 44.40 23.92
N ALA A 50 69.87 44.85 22.97
CA ALA A 50 68.55 44.27 22.68
C ALA A 50 68.66 42.79 22.30
N ARG A 51 69.68 42.43 21.51
CA ARG A 51 69.94 41.03 21.14
C ARG A 51 70.39 40.20 22.35
N GLN A 52 71.24 40.74 23.22
CA GLN A 52 71.64 40.04 24.44
C GLN A 52 70.46 39.80 25.38
N LEU A 53 69.61 40.81 25.59
CA LEU A 53 68.43 40.69 26.45
C LEU A 53 67.39 39.71 25.88
N ALA A 54 67.16 39.70 24.56
CA ALA A 54 66.25 38.76 23.92
C ALA A 54 66.72 37.29 24.04
N LEU A 55 68.03 37.05 24.12
CA LEU A 55 68.62 35.72 24.28
C LEU A 55 68.74 35.29 25.75
N ALA A 56 68.81 36.24 26.69
CA ALA A 56 69.00 35.96 28.11
C ALA A 56 67.88 35.08 28.70
N ASP A 57 66.64 35.27 28.24
CA ASP A 57 65.49 34.49 28.71
C ASP A 57 65.61 32.99 28.34
N LEU A 58 66.33 32.65 27.26
CA LEU A 58 66.52 31.27 26.78
C LEU A 58 67.69 30.54 27.43
N GLU A 59 68.67 31.26 27.93
CA GLU A 59 69.84 30.69 28.61
C GLU A 59 69.51 30.19 30.03
N THR A 60 68.28 30.44 30.51
CA THR A 60 67.83 29.99 31.82
C THR A 60 67.47 28.50 31.82
N ASP A 61 67.88 27.77 32.86
CA ASP A 61 67.64 26.32 32.96
C ASP A 61 66.15 25.95 33.16
N THR A 62 65.33 26.94 33.48
CA THR A 62 63.88 26.85 33.72
C THR A 62 63.07 26.67 32.43
N PHE A 63 63.46 27.34 31.33
CA PHE A 63 62.68 27.35 30.09
C PHE A 63 62.48 25.95 29.50
N ALA A 64 63.55 25.16 29.38
CA ALA A 64 63.45 23.80 28.86
C ALA A 64 62.59 22.90 29.75
N ARG A 65 62.67 23.05 31.08
CA ARG A 65 61.85 22.27 32.03
C ARG A 65 60.37 22.62 31.92
N GLU A 66 60.03 23.90 31.77
CA GLU A 66 58.65 24.34 31.57
C GLU A 66 58.08 23.84 30.23
N LEU A 67 58.88 23.91 29.16
CA LEU A 67 58.47 23.41 27.84
C LEU A 67 58.16 21.90 27.88
N THR A 68 58.98 21.14 28.59
CA THR A 68 58.78 19.69 28.77
C THR A 68 57.49 19.39 29.55
N HIS A 69 57.17 20.21 30.56
CA HIS A 69 55.93 20.09 31.34
C HIS A 69 54.67 20.43 30.54
N ILE A 70 54.76 21.39 29.60
CA ILE A 70 53.66 21.80 28.73
C ILE A 70 53.40 20.73 27.66
N GLU A 71 54.45 20.20 27.02
CA GLU A 71 54.33 19.13 26.03
C GLU A 71 53.84 17.82 26.64
N ALA A 72 54.26 17.46 27.86
CA ALA A 72 53.74 16.29 28.57
C ALA A 72 52.23 16.38 28.89
N ARG A 73 51.67 17.60 29.00
CA ARG A 73 50.22 17.85 29.11
C ARG A 73 49.52 17.86 27.76
N ALA A 74 50.19 18.32 26.70
CA ALA A 74 49.66 18.37 25.34
C ALA A 74 49.61 16.98 24.67
N ALA A 75 50.47 16.04 25.07
CA ALA A 75 50.47 14.65 24.60
C ALA A 75 49.29 13.80 25.10
N ALA A 76 48.36 14.38 25.86
CA ALA A 76 47.06 13.77 26.16
C ALA A 76 46.07 14.08 25.03
N ASP A 77 46.17 13.33 23.93
CA ASP A 77 45.27 13.45 22.78
C ASP A 77 43.78 13.42 23.22
N PRO A 78 42.92 14.37 22.80
CA PRO A 78 41.48 14.14 22.80
C PRO A 78 41.16 13.02 21.79
N PRO A 79 40.36 12.01 22.17
CA PRO A 79 40.14 10.87 21.29
C PRO A 79 39.46 11.28 19.97
N PRO A 80 39.86 10.71 18.83
CA PRO A 80 39.28 11.04 17.53
C PRO A 80 37.78 10.68 17.49
N PHE A 81 36.97 11.57 16.93
CA PHE A 81 35.57 11.29 16.58
C PHE A 81 35.51 10.04 15.70
N GLY A 82 34.97 8.93 16.23
CA GLY A 82 34.67 7.73 15.43
C GLY A 82 34.91 6.36 16.10
N SER A 83 35.53 6.28 17.28
CA SER A 83 35.95 4.99 17.87
C SER A 83 35.04 4.44 18.98
N ARG A 84 33.72 4.63 18.93
CA ARG A 84 32.79 3.82 19.77
C ARG A 84 31.52 3.41 19.03
N ARG A 85 31.59 2.25 18.37
CA ARG A 85 30.40 1.42 18.07
C ARG A 85 29.69 0.92 19.34
N SER A 86 30.31 1.02 20.52
CA SER A 86 29.74 0.60 21.82
C SER A 86 28.93 1.66 22.55
N THR A 87 29.02 2.96 22.21
CA THR A 87 28.19 3.98 22.87
C THR A 87 26.87 4.21 22.17
N PHE A 88 26.76 3.95 20.86
CA PHE A 88 25.57 4.34 20.11
C PHE A 88 24.29 3.75 20.73
N MET A 89 24.31 2.46 21.12
CA MET A 89 23.16 1.84 21.79
C MET A 89 22.92 2.34 23.21
N THR A 90 23.97 2.62 24.00
CA THR A 90 23.80 3.14 25.36
C THR A 90 23.33 4.60 25.35
N THR A 91 23.81 5.39 24.40
CA THR A 91 23.41 6.78 24.16
C THR A 91 21.97 6.83 23.66
N LEU A 92 21.59 6.01 22.66
CA LEU A 92 20.19 5.88 22.24
C LEU A 92 19.27 5.45 23.39
N TRP A 93 19.70 4.51 24.23
CA TRP A 93 18.90 4.07 25.38
C TRP A 93 18.73 5.17 26.44
N GLN A 94 19.80 5.92 26.71
CA GLN A 94 19.72 7.11 27.56
C GLN A 94 18.77 8.14 26.95
N ASP A 95 18.86 8.42 25.65
CA ASP A 95 18.03 9.39 24.95
C ASP A 95 16.55 8.97 24.96
N PHE A 96 16.23 7.69 24.75
CA PHE A 96 14.87 7.15 24.89
C PHE A 96 14.33 7.31 26.32
N ARG A 97 15.16 7.03 27.33
CA ARG A 97 14.78 7.18 28.74
C ARG A 97 14.56 8.65 29.11
N TYR A 98 15.38 9.56 28.61
CA TYR A 98 15.23 11.00 28.78
C TYR A 98 13.99 11.53 28.06
N ALA A 99 13.76 11.12 26.81
CA ALA A 99 12.55 11.47 26.05
C ALA A 99 11.27 10.99 26.77
N GLY A 100 11.25 9.74 27.26
CA GLY A 100 10.13 9.22 28.03
C GLY A 100 9.87 9.96 29.35
N ARG A 101 10.93 10.45 30.00
CA ARG A 101 10.81 11.30 31.20
C ARG A 101 10.30 12.71 30.84
N SER A 102 10.78 13.27 29.73
CA SER A 102 10.36 14.58 29.20
C SER A 102 8.87 14.61 28.87
N ILE A 103 8.37 13.57 28.19
CA ILE A 103 6.94 13.39 27.86
C ILE A 103 6.06 13.38 29.13
N ARG A 104 6.54 12.76 30.21
CA ARG A 104 5.84 12.72 31.50
C ARG A 104 5.87 14.05 32.26
N THR A 105 6.92 14.85 32.09
CA THR A 105 7.06 16.14 32.79
C THR A 105 6.27 17.27 32.13
N THR A 106 5.90 17.15 30.85
CA THR A 106 5.11 18.16 30.12
C THR A 106 3.86 17.53 29.46
N PRO A 107 2.89 17.05 30.26
CA PRO A 107 1.77 16.25 29.77
C PRO A 107 0.85 17.01 28.80
N GLY A 108 0.62 18.31 29.01
CA GLY A 108 -0.25 19.11 28.13
C GLY A 108 0.30 19.30 26.71
N PHE A 109 1.57 19.69 26.59
CA PHE A 109 2.23 19.83 25.28
C PHE A 109 2.37 18.48 24.57
N SER A 110 2.79 17.45 25.30
CA SER A 110 2.93 16.10 24.76
C SER A 110 1.59 15.57 24.22
N LEU A 111 0.49 15.81 24.93
CA LEU A 111 -0.85 15.41 24.49
C LEU A 111 -1.25 16.08 23.17
N VAL A 112 -1.03 17.39 23.03
CA VAL A 112 -1.33 18.14 21.79
C VAL A 112 -0.50 17.61 20.63
N VAL A 113 0.81 17.40 20.83
CA VAL A 113 1.70 16.84 19.80
C VAL A 113 1.27 15.44 19.42
N THR A 114 0.99 14.56 20.38
CA THR A 114 0.53 13.19 20.11
C THR A 114 -0.79 13.17 19.35
N LEU A 115 -1.78 13.99 19.75
CA LEU A 115 -3.06 14.11 19.05
C LEU A 115 -2.88 14.62 17.63
N THR A 116 -2.01 15.62 17.43
CA THR A 116 -1.73 16.18 16.10
C THR A 116 -1.08 15.16 15.18
N LEU A 117 -0.08 14.42 15.70
CA LEU A 117 0.60 13.35 14.98
C LEU A 117 -0.36 12.19 14.67
N ALA A 118 -1.16 11.78 15.65
CA ALA A 118 -2.16 10.73 15.49
C ALA A 118 -3.23 11.10 14.44
N LEU A 119 -3.69 12.36 14.45
CA LEU A 119 -4.66 12.86 13.47
C LEU A 119 -4.04 12.88 12.07
N GLY A 120 -2.82 13.39 11.92
CA GLY A 120 -2.13 13.46 10.62
C GLY A 120 -1.82 12.07 10.03
N ILE A 121 -1.29 11.16 10.86
CA ILE A 121 -1.02 9.77 10.45
C ILE A 121 -2.33 9.04 10.14
N GLY A 122 -3.33 9.17 11.01
CA GLY A 122 -4.63 8.52 10.87
C GLY A 122 -5.39 8.99 9.63
N ALA A 123 -5.42 10.30 9.37
CA ALA A 123 -6.06 10.86 8.18
C ALA A 123 -5.40 10.38 6.89
N ASN A 124 -4.07 10.42 6.81
CA ASN A 124 -3.34 9.93 5.64
C ASN A 124 -3.54 8.43 5.43
N ALA A 125 -3.47 7.62 6.49
CA ALA A 125 -3.72 6.19 6.43
C ALA A 125 -5.16 5.86 6.00
N ALA A 126 -6.15 6.63 6.47
CA ALA A 126 -7.55 6.45 6.10
C ALA A 126 -7.79 6.76 4.61
N ILE A 127 -7.27 7.89 4.12
CA ILE A 127 -7.36 8.27 2.70
C ILE A 127 -6.70 7.20 1.84
N PHE A 128 -5.48 6.79 2.19
CA PHE A 128 -4.75 5.78 1.44
C PHE A 128 -5.44 4.41 1.50
N SER A 129 -6.08 4.04 2.61
CA SER A 129 -6.84 2.79 2.72
C SER A 129 -8.08 2.78 1.83
N VAL A 130 -8.80 3.91 1.74
CA VAL A 130 -9.92 4.05 0.82
C VAL A 130 -9.43 3.99 -0.63
N ALA A 131 -8.35 4.70 -0.95
CA ALA A 131 -7.74 4.65 -2.28
C ALA A 131 -7.25 3.24 -2.63
N ASP A 132 -6.59 2.51 -1.71
CA ASP A 132 -6.17 1.13 -1.91
C ASP A 132 -7.36 0.20 -2.18
N ALA A 133 -8.41 0.34 -1.38
CA ALA A 133 -9.61 -0.50 -1.46
C ALA A 133 -10.46 -0.25 -2.72
N VAL A 134 -10.38 0.95 -3.30
CA VAL A 134 -11.17 1.35 -4.47
C VAL A 134 -10.37 1.28 -5.77
N MET A 135 -9.11 1.72 -5.76
CA MET A 135 -8.29 1.86 -6.97
C MET A 135 -7.21 0.77 -7.13
N LEU A 136 -6.60 0.28 -6.05
CA LEU A 136 -5.38 -0.55 -6.14
C LEU A 136 -5.62 -2.05 -5.97
N ARG A 137 -6.81 -2.46 -5.51
CA ARG A 137 -7.27 -3.86 -5.57
C ARG A 137 -8.41 -4.00 -6.57
N PRO A 138 -8.15 -3.88 -7.88
CA PRO A 138 -9.15 -4.26 -8.87
C PRO A 138 -9.62 -5.68 -8.53
N TYR A 139 -10.92 -5.93 -8.62
CA TYR A 139 -11.46 -7.27 -8.38
C TYR A 139 -10.63 -8.25 -9.21
N ALA A 140 -9.94 -9.20 -8.56
CA ALA A 140 -9.04 -10.11 -9.26
C ALA A 140 -9.85 -11.21 -9.97
N TYR A 141 -10.75 -10.80 -10.86
CA TYR A 141 -11.40 -11.71 -11.80
C TYR A 141 -10.38 -12.09 -12.86
N PRO A 142 -10.22 -13.39 -13.18
CA PRO A 142 -9.34 -13.83 -14.24
C PRO A 142 -9.68 -13.11 -15.55
N GLU A 143 -8.69 -12.43 -16.13
CA GLU A 143 -8.81 -11.73 -17.40
C GLU A 143 -9.91 -10.64 -17.38
N MET A 144 -9.93 -9.87 -16.30
CA MET A 144 -10.88 -8.79 -16.06
C MET A 144 -10.98 -7.78 -17.22
N ASP A 145 -9.89 -7.55 -17.94
CA ASP A 145 -9.82 -6.66 -19.12
C ASP A 145 -10.76 -7.10 -20.25
N ARG A 146 -11.17 -8.36 -20.27
CA ARG A 146 -12.11 -8.93 -21.23
C ARG A 146 -13.55 -8.96 -20.73
N ILE A 147 -13.82 -8.59 -19.47
CA ILE A 147 -15.16 -8.64 -18.88
C ILE A 147 -15.86 -7.30 -19.11
N VAL A 148 -17.03 -7.35 -19.73
CA VAL A 148 -17.86 -6.18 -20.01
C VAL A 148 -19.28 -6.37 -19.50
N VAL A 149 -19.92 -5.26 -19.10
CA VAL A 149 -21.34 -5.24 -18.72
C VAL A 149 -22.13 -4.71 -19.90
N LEU A 150 -23.23 -5.39 -20.23
CA LEU A 150 -24.13 -4.99 -21.29
C LEU A 150 -25.46 -4.53 -20.70
N SER A 151 -25.99 -3.46 -21.29
CA SER A 151 -27.28 -2.86 -20.95
C SER A 151 -27.97 -2.41 -22.22
N GLU A 152 -29.30 -2.44 -22.22
CA GLU A 152 -30.06 -1.69 -23.23
C GLU A 152 -29.98 -0.18 -22.93
N ARG A 153 -30.41 0.65 -23.88
CA ARG A 153 -30.43 2.11 -23.72
C ARG A 153 -31.82 2.65 -24.01
N THR A 154 -32.27 3.63 -23.23
CA THR A 154 -33.46 4.42 -23.55
C THR A 154 -33.22 5.24 -24.81
N THR A 155 -34.28 5.80 -25.39
CA THR A 155 -34.17 6.80 -26.47
C THR A 155 -33.35 8.03 -26.04
N ALA A 156 -33.38 8.38 -24.74
CA ALA A 156 -32.51 9.40 -24.14
C ALA A 156 -31.06 8.96 -23.93
N GLY A 157 -30.69 7.74 -24.35
CA GLY A 157 -29.34 7.18 -24.25
C GLY A 157 -28.95 6.65 -22.87
N GLN A 158 -29.89 6.59 -21.93
CA GLN A 158 -29.61 6.15 -20.56
C GLN A 158 -29.58 4.61 -20.47
N PRO A 159 -28.63 4.01 -19.74
CA PRO A 159 -28.62 2.57 -19.50
C PRO A 159 -29.93 2.10 -18.85
N MET A 160 -30.46 0.99 -19.35
CA MET A 160 -31.62 0.33 -18.77
C MET A 160 -31.38 -1.18 -18.68
N SER A 161 -32.19 -1.87 -17.87
CA SER A 161 -32.14 -3.33 -17.80
C SER A 161 -32.56 -3.96 -19.12
N VAL A 162 -32.05 -5.15 -19.37
CA VAL A 162 -32.25 -5.91 -20.61
C VAL A 162 -33.60 -6.63 -20.57
N ALA A 163 -34.37 -6.54 -21.65
CA ALA A 163 -35.57 -7.34 -21.83
C ALA A 163 -35.18 -8.80 -22.12
N TRP A 164 -35.97 -9.76 -21.62
CA TRP A 164 -35.66 -11.17 -21.79
C TRP A 164 -35.50 -11.59 -23.27
N PRO A 165 -36.40 -11.20 -24.20
CA PRO A 165 -36.22 -11.53 -25.62
C PRO A 165 -34.97 -10.90 -26.23
N THR A 166 -34.60 -9.68 -25.83
CA THR A 166 -33.37 -9.02 -26.31
C THR A 166 -32.12 -9.78 -25.91
N TYR A 167 -32.08 -10.29 -24.66
CA TYR A 167 -30.98 -11.16 -24.23
C TYR A 167 -30.92 -12.45 -25.06
N GLN A 168 -32.06 -13.07 -25.36
CA GLN A 168 -32.09 -14.27 -26.20
C GLN A 168 -31.53 -13.98 -27.61
N ASP A 169 -31.84 -12.83 -28.19
CA ASP A 169 -31.26 -12.40 -29.46
C ASP A 169 -29.74 -12.19 -29.37
N TRP A 170 -29.26 -11.59 -28.28
CA TRP A 170 -27.82 -11.42 -28.06
C TRP A 170 -27.10 -12.75 -27.99
N VAL A 171 -27.68 -13.74 -27.29
CA VAL A 171 -27.12 -15.10 -27.24
C VAL A 171 -27.13 -15.74 -28.63
N ALA A 172 -28.23 -15.63 -29.38
CA ALA A 172 -28.38 -16.24 -30.69
C ALA A 172 -27.47 -15.61 -31.76
N GLN A 173 -27.16 -14.32 -31.64
CA GLN A 173 -26.38 -13.55 -32.61
C GLN A 173 -24.94 -13.28 -32.14
N ASN A 174 -24.53 -13.81 -30.98
CA ASN A 174 -23.23 -13.55 -30.36
C ASN A 174 -22.05 -13.98 -31.26
N GLN A 175 -21.20 -13.03 -31.63
CA GLN A 175 -19.93 -13.31 -32.31
C GLN A 175 -18.69 -12.96 -31.47
N VAL A 176 -18.83 -12.09 -30.47
CA VAL A 176 -17.70 -11.45 -29.78
C VAL A 176 -17.46 -11.96 -28.36
N PHE A 177 -18.45 -12.59 -27.71
CA PHE A 177 -18.33 -13.09 -26.35
C PHE A 177 -18.03 -14.59 -26.31
N GLU A 178 -17.05 -14.98 -25.49
CA GLU A 178 -16.80 -16.37 -25.11
C GLU A 178 -17.87 -16.87 -24.13
N HIS A 179 -18.24 -16.02 -23.17
CA HIS A 179 -19.33 -16.27 -22.24
C HIS A 179 -20.24 -15.05 -22.20
N LEU A 180 -21.55 -15.29 -22.21
CA LEU A 180 -22.56 -14.24 -22.08
C LEU A 180 -23.63 -14.72 -21.10
N GLY A 181 -23.85 -13.95 -20.03
CA GLY A 181 -24.79 -14.29 -18.97
C GLY A 181 -25.65 -13.11 -18.58
N VAL A 182 -26.79 -13.40 -17.93
CA VAL A 182 -27.64 -12.42 -17.28
C VAL A 182 -27.76 -12.68 -15.79
N TYR A 183 -28.04 -11.61 -15.06
CA TYR A 183 -28.33 -11.65 -13.64
C TYR A 183 -29.35 -10.58 -13.28
N ARG A 184 -30.05 -10.80 -12.17
CA ARG A 184 -30.85 -9.76 -11.51
C ARG A 184 -30.75 -9.90 -10.00
N GLY A 185 -30.73 -8.75 -9.32
CA GLY A 185 -30.83 -8.72 -7.87
C GLY A 185 -32.17 -9.29 -7.41
N ALA A 186 -32.13 -10.05 -6.33
CA ALA A 186 -33.30 -10.60 -5.68
C ALA A 186 -33.10 -10.57 -4.17
N ILE A 187 -34.19 -10.76 -3.44
CA ILE A 187 -34.16 -10.86 -1.99
C ILE A 187 -34.95 -12.09 -1.62
N VAL A 188 -34.35 -12.93 -0.78
CA VAL A 188 -34.97 -14.17 -0.31
C VAL A 188 -34.87 -14.24 1.19
N ASN A 189 -35.84 -14.88 1.82
CA ASN A 189 -35.80 -15.18 3.24
C ASN A 189 -35.40 -16.63 3.42
N ILE A 190 -34.33 -16.88 4.15
CA ILE A 190 -33.94 -18.23 4.51
C ILE A 190 -34.67 -18.67 5.78
N THR A 191 -35.30 -19.83 5.73
CA THR A 191 -36.06 -20.42 6.84
C THR A 191 -35.45 -21.76 7.26
N GLY A 192 -36.08 -22.49 8.20
CA GLY A 192 -35.61 -23.81 8.64
C GLY A 192 -34.50 -23.82 9.70
N GLY A 193 -34.28 -22.71 10.40
CA GLY A 193 -33.43 -22.63 11.61
C GLY A 193 -34.13 -21.79 12.69
N ASP A 194 -33.40 -21.37 13.72
CA ASP A 194 -33.96 -20.66 14.89
C ASP A 194 -34.69 -19.34 14.55
N ARG A 195 -34.30 -18.69 13.44
CA ARG A 195 -34.90 -17.43 12.98
C ARG A 195 -34.89 -17.33 11.45
N ALA A 196 -35.91 -16.68 10.90
CA ALA A 196 -35.93 -16.28 9.50
C ALA A 196 -34.98 -15.09 9.29
N GLU A 197 -34.20 -15.13 8.21
CA GLU A 197 -33.23 -14.08 7.88
C GLU A 197 -33.37 -13.66 6.42
N ARG A 198 -33.29 -12.35 6.16
CA ARG A 198 -33.33 -11.78 4.82
C ARG A 198 -31.93 -11.79 4.21
N LEU A 199 -31.80 -12.42 3.04
CA LEU A 199 -30.56 -12.57 2.30
C LEU A 199 -30.62 -11.82 0.96
N ASN A 200 -29.48 -11.29 0.54
CA ASN A 200 -29.32 -10.73 -0.80
C ASN A 200 -29.05 -11.87 -1.79
N ALA A 201 -29.99 -12.13 -2.69
CA ALA A 201 -29.85 -13.14 -3.72
C ALA A 201 -29.53 -12.51 -5.08
N SER A 202 -28.96 -13.32 -5.96
CA SER A 202 -28.85 -13.01 -7.38
C SER A 202 -29.42 -14.16 -8.17
N VAL A 203 -30.48 -13.92 -8.94
CA VAL A 203 -30.91 -14.88 -9.97
C VAL A 203 -29.97 -14.70 -11.15
N THR A 204 -29.33 -15.77 -11.61
CA THR A 204 -28.26 -15.69 -12.59
C THR A 204 -28.26 -16.87 -13.55
N SER A 205 -27.92 -16.64 -14.80
CA SER A 205 -27.62 -17.70 -15.76
C SER A 205 -26.23 -18.30 -15.52
N SER A 206 -26.01 -19.53 -15.97
CA SER A 206 -24.69 -20.19 -15.95
C SER A 206 -23.58 -19.38 -16.60
N GLY A 207 -23.89 -18.62 -17.66
CA GLY A 207 -22.93 -17.78 -18.38
C GLY A 207 -22.21 -16.72 -17.54
N VAL A 208 -22.78 -16.32 -16.39
CA VAL A 208 -22.14 -15.37 -15.48
C VAL A 208 -20.88 -15.95 -14.84
N PHE A 209 -20.90 -17.24 -14.47
CA PHE A 209 -19.74 -17.89 -13.87
C PHE A 209 -18.62 -18.11 -14.87
N GLY A 210 -18.96 -18.41 -16.14
CA GLY A 210 -18.00 -18.43 -17.23
C GLY A 210 -17.38 -17.05 -17.48
N ALA A 211 -18.19 -16.00 -17.48
CA ALA A 211 -17.71 -14.64 -17.71
C ALA A 211 -16.79 -14.15 -16.59
N VAL A 212 -17.15 -14.40 -15.32
CA VAL A 212 -16.38 -13.95 -14.15
C VAL A 212 -15.19 -14.87 -13.87
N GLY A 213 -15.24 -16.14 -14.28
CA GLY A 213 -14.13 -17.10 -14.15
C GLY A 213 -13.84 -17.57 -12.73
N ILE A 214 -14.71 -17.28 -11.76
CA ILE A 214 -14.53 -17.70 -10.36
C ILE A 214 -15.27 -19.02 -10.13
N GLN A 215 -14.54 -20.02 -9.65
CA GLN A 215 -15.07 -21.33 -9.30
C GLN A 215 -15.35 -21.44 -7.79
N PRO A 216 -16.34 -22.25 -7.37
CA PRO A 216 -16.55 -22.57 -5.98
C PRO A 216 -15.36 -23.36 -5.43
N PHE A 217 -15.06 -23.19 -4.13
CA PHE A 217 -14.05 -24.03 -3.48
C PHE A 217 -14.60 -25.41 -3.08
N ALA A 218 -15.93 -25.59 -3.10
CA ALA A 218 -16.61 -26.86 -2.90
C ALA A 218 -17.87 -26.94 -3.78
N GLY A 219 -18.09 -28.08 -4.43
CA GLY A 219 -19.24 -28.31 -5.33
C GLY A 219 -19.01 -27.81 -6.76
N ARG A 220 -20.06 -27.34 -7.43
CA ARG A 220 -20.06 -26.88 -8.83
C ARG A 220 -20.76 -25.54 -8.99
N THR A 221 -20.53 -24.84 -10.09
CA THR A 221 -21.36 -23.70 -10.53
C THR A 221 -22.62 -24.19 -11.27
N PHE A 222 -23.48 -23.26 -11.69
CA PHE A 222 -24.57 -23.55 -12.61
C PHE A 222 -24.03 -23.86 -14.02
N GLY A 223 -24.67 -24.80 -14.71
CA GLY A 223 -24.43 -25.13 -16.10
C GLY A 223 -25.67 -24.88 -16.97
N ALA A 224 -25.58 -25.20 -18.26
CA ALA A 224 -26.67 -24.96 -19.22
C ALA A 224 -28.00 -25.64 -18.83
N ALA A 225 -27.94 -26.78 -18.15
CA ALA A 225 -29.13 -27.49 -17.66
C ALA A 225 -29.88 -26.73 -16.55
N ASP A 226 -29.21 -25.82 -15.84
CA ASP A 226 -29.81 -25.01 -14.77
C ASP A 226 -30.49 -23.74 -15.33
N ASP A 227 -30.24 -23.37 -16.59
CA ASP A 227 -30.79 -22.16 -17.21
C ASP A 227 -32.13 -22.39 -17.94
N GLY A 228 -32.46 -23.65 -18.21
CA GLY A 228 -33.66 -24.03 -18.95
C GLY A 228 -34.95 -24.00 -18.12
N PRO A 229 -36.13 -23.90 -18.76
CA PRO A 229 -37.40 -24.00 -18.07
C PRO A 229 -37.54 -25.37 -17.38
N GLY A 230 -38.04 -25.37 -16.14
CA GLY A 230 -38.19 -26.58 -15.35
C GLY A 230 -36.88 -27.10 -14.71
N ALA A 231 -35.79 -26.33 -14.78
CA ALA A 231 -34.57 -26.64 -14.07
C ALA A 231 -34.80 -26.85 -12.56
N SER A 232 -33.97 -27.70 -11.96
CA SER A 232 -34.05 -27.96 -10.52
C SER A 232 -33.74 -26.70 -9.71
N ARG A 233 -34.42 -26.57 -8.57
CA ARG A 233 -34.15 -25.47 -7.62
C ARG A 233 -32.86 -25.75 -6.87
N THR A 234 -31.78 -25.15 -7.35
CA THR A 234 -30.46 -25.23 -6.73
C THR A 234 -30.02 -23.88 -6.18
N ALA A 235 -29.04 -23.87 -5.28
CA ALA A 235 -28.46 -22.66 -4.73
C ALA A 235 -26.93 -22.77 -4.65
N LEU A 236 -26.25 -21.67 -4.94
CA LEU A 236 -24.85 -21.46 -4.57
C LEU A 236 -24.81 -20.51 -3.39
N ILE A 237 -23.97 -20.81 -2.41
CA ILE A 237 -23.92 -20.08 -1.14
C ILE A 237 -22.59 -19.34 -1.03
N SER A 238 -22.62 -18.09 -0.57
CA SER A 238 -21.38 -17.36 -0.28
C SER A 238 -20.65 -17.98 0.91
N GLU A 239 -19.33 -17.94 0.89
CA GLU A 239 -18.50 -18.36 2.02
C GLU A 239 -18.91 -17.68 3.34
N ARG A 240 -19.25 -16.38 3.30
CA ARG A 240 -19.74 -15.62 4.46
C ARG A 240 -20.99 -16.25 5.07
N LEU A 241 -22.00 -16.57 4.25
CA LEU A 241 -23.23 -17.18 4.71
C LEU A 241 -22.99 -18.62 5.22
N TRP A 242 -22.15 -19.37 4.52
CA TRP A 242 -21.75 -20.72 4.94
C TRP A 242 -21.09 -20.73 6.33
N ARG A 243 -20.17 -19.79 6.61
CA ARG A 243 -19.58 -19.65 7.95
C ARG A 243 -20.59 -19.20 8.99
N ALA A 244 -21.34 -18.14 8.70
CA ALA A 244 -22.19 -17.47 9.68
C ALA A 244 -23.42 -18.29 10.09
N ARG A 245 -24.03 -19.01 9.14
CA ARG A 245 -25.31 -19.71 9.37
C ARG A 245 -25.18 -21.22 9.43
N PHE A 246 -24.18 -21.78 8.77
CA PHE A 246 -24.00 -23.24 8.68
C PHE A 246 -22.75 -23.71 9.44
N ASN A 247 -22.14 -22.86 10.28
CA ASN A 247 -20.96 -23.19 11.10
C ASN A 247 -19.83 -23.86 10.31
N SER A 248 -19.65 -23.47 9.05
CA SER A 248 -18.68 -24.10 8.15
C SER A 248 -18.87 -25.62 7.96
N ASP A 249 -20.11 -26.12 7.97
CA ASP A 249 -20.40 -27.55 7.75
C ASP A 249 -19.90 -28.01 6.35
N PRO A 250 -18.90 -28.89 6.27
CA PRO A 250 -18.37 -29.37 4.99
C PRO A 250 -19.38 -30.23 4.22
N ASN A 251 -20.43 -30.73 4.88
CA ASN A 251 -21.47 -31.57 4.29
C ASN A 251 -22.68 -30.77 3.79
N LEU A 252 -22.58 -29.44 3.66
CA LEU A 252 -23.69 -28.62 3.16
C LEU A 252 -24.03 -28.92 1.70
N ILE A 253 -23.04 -29.30 0.88
CA ILE A 253 -23.27 -29.65 -0.54
C ILE A 253 -24.23 -30.85 -0.63
N GLY A 254 -25.23 -30.74 -1.49
CA GLY A 254 -26.29 -31.73 -1.68
C GLY A 254 -27.43 -31.63 -0.67
N ARG A 255 -27.31 -30.82 0.40
CA ARG A 255 -28.40 -30.60 1.35
C ARG A 255 -29.39 -29.56 0.84
N THR A 256 -30.62 -29.69 1.31
CA THR A 256 -31.70 -28.76 1.02
C THR A 256 -31.76 -27.65 2.06
N ILE A 257 -31.91 -26.41 1.59
CA ILE A 257 -32.24 -25.24 2.38
C ILE A 257 -33.59 -24.70 1.93
N LEU A 258 -34.30 -24.01 2.82
CA LEU A 258 -35.56 -23.36 2.49
C LEU A 258 -35.33 -21.87 2.24
N LEU A 259 -35.63 -21.43 1.02
CA LEU A 259 -35.60 -20.01 0.62
C LEU A 259 -37.01 -19.63 0.20
N ASN A 260 -37.61 -18.63 0.85
CA ASN A 260 -39.02 -18.27 0.70
C ASN A 260 -39.97 -19.47 0.84
N ASN A 261 -39.66 -20.38 1.77
CA ASN A 261 -40.36 -21.66 1.99
C ASN A 261 -40.30 -22.64 0.81
N GLU A 262 -39.45 -22.41 -0.17
CA GLU A 262 -39.20 -23.33 -1.27
C GLU A 262 -37.87 -24.07 -1.07
N ALA A 263 -37.89 -25.38 -1.30
CA ALA A 263 -36.71 -26.24 -1.19
C ALA A 263 -35.71 -25.94 -2.30
N HIS A 264 -34.46 -25.65 -1.91
CA HIS A 264 -33.33 -25.45 -2.81
C HIS A 264 -32.16 -26.34 -2.39
N THR A 265 -31.61 -27.11 -3.31
CA THR A 265 -30.43 -27.94 -3.05
C THR A 265 -29.16 -27.11 -3.19
N VAL A 266 -28.31 -27.10 -2.16
CA VAL A 266 -27.01 -26.42 -2.23
C VAL A 266 -26.08 -27.22 -3.12
N VAL A 267 -25.60 -26.62 -4.22
CA VAL A 267 -24.72 -27.31 -5.19
C VAL A 267 -23.28 -26.80 -5.19
N GLY A 268 -23.02 -25.70 -4.50
CA GLY A 268 -21.68 -25.13 -4.41
C GLY A 268 -21.55 -24.01 -3.37
N ILE A 269 -20.32 -23.80 -2.89
CA ILE A 269 -19.96 -22.71 -2.00
C ILE A 269 -18.93 -21.81 -2.69
N MET A 270 -19.32 -20.56 -2.94
CA MET A 270 -18.50 -19.58 -3.65
C MET A 270 -17.46 -18.93 -2.73
N PRO A 271 -16.21 -18.75 -3.19
CA PRO A 271 -15.17 -18.11 -2.38
C PRO A 271 -15.43 -16.61 -2.18
N PRO A 272 -14.77 -15.96 -1.20
CA PRO A 272 -14.85 -14.51 -0.99
C PRO A 272 -14.40 -13.65 -2.19
N ALA A 273 -13.72 -14.26 -3.16
CA ALA A 273 -13.36 -13.65 -4.43
C ALA A 273 -14.58 -13.43 -5.35
N MET A 274 -15.65 -14.24 -5.21
CA MET A 274 -16.90 -14.05 -5.93
C MET A 274 -17.67 -12.86 -5.34
N ARG A 275 -17.39 -11.67 -5.88
CA ARG A 275 -18.02 -10.40 -5.48
C ARG A 275 -19.03 -9.89 -6.51
N PHE A 276 -19.42 -10.75 -7.44
CA PHE A 276 -20.36 -10.44 -8.52
C PHE A 276 -21.76 -11.00 -8.22
N PRO A 277 -22.85 -10.27 -8.49
CA PRO A 277 -22.85 -8.87 -8.97
C PRO A 277 -22.57 -7.84 -7.86
N SER A 278 -22.60 -8.26 -6.60
CA SER A 278 -22.28 -7.40 -5.46
C SER A 278 -21.49 -8.17 -4.39
N ARG A 279 -20.65 -7.47 -3.64
CA ARG A 279 -19.96 -7.99 -2.44
C ARG A 279 -20.94 -8.49 -1.37
N LEU A 280 -22.20 -8.05 -1.45
CA LEU A 280 -23.26 -8.40 -0.50
C LEU A 280 -24.06 -9.64 -0.92
N THR A 281 -23.83 -10.20 -2.11
CA THR A 281 -24.57 -11.39 -2.57
C THR A 281 -24.31 -12.58 -1.64
N ASP A 282 -25.38 -13.04 -0.99
CA ASP A 282 -25.38 -14.17 -0.07
C ASP A 282 -25.58 -15.50 -0.79
N VAL A 283 -26.44 -15.48 -1.82
CA VAL A 283 -26.94 -16.67 -2.53
C VAL A 283 -27.07 -16.37 -4.03
N TRP A 284 -26.64 -17.30 -4.87
CA TRP A 284 -26.99 -17.30 -6.30
C TRP A 284 -28.05 -18.38 -6.55
N LEU A 285 -29.05 -18.03 -7.35
CA LEU A 285 -30.13 -18.91 -7.77
C LEU A 285 -30.11 -19.03 -9.30
N PRO A 286 -30.38 -20.21 -9.87
CA PRO A 286 -30.35 -20.39 -11.31
C PRO A 286 -31.51 -19.64 -11.97
N LEU A 287 -31.31 -19.27 -13.23
CA LEU A 287 -32.33 -18.56 -14.02
C LEU A 287 -33.50 -19.47 -14.41
N GLY A 288 -33.25 -20.76 -14.64
CA GLY A 288 -34.22 -21.70 -15.18
C GLY A 288 -35.57 -21.76 -14.44
N PRO A 289 -35.62 -21.83 -13.09
CA PRO A 289 -36.88 -21.85 -12.35
C PRO A 289 -37.77 -20.62 -12.55
N VAL A 290 -37.21 -19.48 -12.97
CA VAL A 290 -37.97 -18.23 -13.16
C VAL A 290 -38.12 -17.84 -14.62
N VAL A 291 -37.49 -18.55 -15.56
CA VAL A 291 -37.43 -18.14 -16.97
C VAL A 291 -38.84 -18.03 -17.60
N THR A 292 -39.76 -18.90 -17.21
CA THR A 292 -41.15 -18.91 -17.68
C THR A 292 -42.00 -17.77 -17.13
N THR A 293 -41.53 -17.10 -16.07
CA THR A 293 -42.17 -15.93 -15.47
C THR A 293 -41.63 -14.61 -16.02
N LEU A 294 -40.57 -14.66 -16.83
CA LEU A 294 -40.02 -13.46 -17.45
C LEU A 294 -40.98 -12.94 -18.53
N PRO A 295 -41.19 -11.61 -18.60
CA PRO A 295 -42.04 -11.05 -19.64
C PRO A 295 -41.54 -11.38 -21.05
N ALA A 296 -42.46 -11.82 -21.91
CA ALA A 296 -42.17 -12.03 -23.34
C ALA A 296 -42.20 -10.71 -24.15
N ALA A 297 -42.74 -9.63 -23.58
CA ALA A 297 -42.81 -8.33 -24.23
C ALA A 297 -41.44 -7.65 -24.27
N ARG A 298 -41.01 -7.16 -25.44
CA ARG A 298 -39.71 -6.49 -25.62
C ARG A 298 -39.56 -5.17 -24.88
N GLY A 299 -40.66 -4.45 -24.64
CA GLY A 299 -40.65 -3.23 -23.82
C GLY A 299 -40.72 -3.48 -22.31
N ALA A 300 -40.72 -4.74 -21.88
CA ALA A 300 -40.71 -5.09 -20.47
C ALA A 300 -39.27 -5.35 -20.01
N HIS A 301 -38.80 -4.54 -19.08
CA HIS A 301 -37.43 -4.52 -18.59
C HIS A 301 -37.39 -4.99 -17.12
N PRO A 302 -37.31 -6.30 -16.85
CA PRO A 302 -37.54 -6.88 -15.52
C PRO A 302 -36.33 -6.77 -14.57
N GLY A 303 -35.46 -5.78 -14.76
CA GLY A 303 -34.25 -5.60 -13.94
C GLY A 303 -33.13 -6.61 -14.24
N LEU A 304 -33.11 -7.21 -15.44
CA LEU A 304 -31.98 -8.04 -15.88
C LEU A 304 -30.80 -7.17 -16.33
N TYR A 305 -29.60 -7.56 -15.94
CA TYR A 305 -28.36 -7.00 -16.43
C TYR A 305 -27.54 -8.12 -17.05
N ALA A 306 -26.77 -7.79 -18.08
CA ALA A 306 -25.96 -8.76 -18.78
C ALA A 306 -24.47 -8.52 -18.53
N VAL A 307 -23.70 -9.61 -18.53
CA VAL A 307 -22.25 -9.60 -18.44
C VAL A 307 -21.69 -10.54 -19.49
N GLY A 308 -20.66 -10.09 -20.19
CA GLY A 308 -19.96 -10.87 -21.19
C GLY A 308 -18.47 -10.92 -20.90
N LYS A 309 -17.83 -12.03 -21.24
CA LYS A 309 -16.37 -12.12 -21.39
C LYS A 309 -16.06 -12.18 -22.88
N LEU A 310 -15.36 -11.17 -23.39
CA LEU A 310 -14.92 -11.09 -24.79
C LEU A 310 -14.06 -12.30 -25.14
N LYS A 311 -14.14 -12.82 -26.36
CA LYS A 311 -13.24 -13.86 -26.87
C LYS A 311 -11.77 -13.38 -26.86
N PRO A 312 -10.77 -14.29 -26.81
CA PRO A 312 -9.37 -13.89 -26.87
C PRO A 312 -9.08 -13.08 -28.14
N GLY A 313 -8.43 -11.92 -27.99
CA GLY A 313 -8.06 -11.04 -29.10
C GLY A 313 -9.18 -10.13 -29.62
N VAL A 314 -10.40 -10.21 -29.10
CA VAL A 314 -11.48 -9.27 -29.43
C VAL A 314 -11.34 -8.01 -28.57
N THR A 315 -11.31 -6.83 -29.19
CA THR A 315 -11.23 -5.56 -28.47
C THR A 315 -12.61 -5.05 -28.05
N PHE A 316 -12.61 -4.11 -27.11
CA PHE A 316 -13.83 -3.44 -26.66
C PHE A 316 -14.55 -2.73 -27.82
N GLU A 317 -13.80 -2.07 -28.71
CA GLU A 317 -14.33 -1.36 -29.87
C GLU A 317 -15.01 -2.31 -30.85
N THR A 318 -14.43 -3.48 -31.10
CA THR A 318 -15.05 -4.53 -31.93
C THR A 318 -16.37 -5.01 -31.31
N ALA A 319 -16.39 -5.22 -29.99
CA ALA A 319 -17.61 -5.63 -29.30
C ALA A 319 -18.72 -4.56 -29.36
N VAL A 320 -18.36 -3.28 -29.22
CA VAL A 320 -19.30 -2.15 -29.38
C VAL A 320 -19.87 -2.11 -30.80
N ALA A 321 -19.04 -2.31 -31.82
CA ALA A 321 -19.49 -2.34 -33.22
C ALA A 321 -20.43 -3.54 -33.52
N ASP A 322 -20.10 -4.73 -33.03
CA ASP A 322 -20.95 -5.93 -33.18
C ASP A 322 -22.30 -5.75 -32.48
N MET A 323 -22.29 -5.30 -31.22
CA MET A 323 -23.51 -5.02 -30.47
C MET A 323 -24.35 -3.90 -31.09
N GLY A 324 -23.71 -2.88 -31.66
CA GLY A 324 -24.40 -1.83 -32.42
C GLY A 324 -25.09 -2.37 -33.67
N THR A 325 -24.45 -3.33 -34.36
CA THR A 325 -25.04 -4.01 -35.52
C THR A 325 -26.25 -4.85 -35.13
N ILE A 326 -26.16 -5.60 -34.02
CA ILE A 326 -27.29 -6.36 -33.46
C ILE A 326 -28.42 -5.40 -33.08
N ALA A 327 -28.12 -4.30 -32.38
CA ALA A 327 -29.12 -3.32 -31.99
C ALA A 327 -29.86 -2.70 -33.18
N GLN A 328 -29.15 -2.32 -34.25
CA GLN A 328 -29.76 -1.79 -35.49
C GLN A 328 -30.65 -2.82 -36.19
N ARG A 329 -30.24 -4.09 -36.20
CA ARG A 329 -31.03 -5.19 -36.75
C ARG A 329 -32.31 -5.40 -35.95
N LEU A 330 -32.22 -5.41 -34.62
CA LEU A 330 -33.38 -5.51 -33.74
C LEU A 330 -34.31 -4.30 -33.86
N ALA A 331 -33.76 -3.09 -34.04
CA ALA A 331 -34.55 -1.89 -34.30
C ALA A 331 -35.38 -2.00 -35.60
N SER A 332 -34.78 -2.56 -36.65
CA SER A 332 -35.46 -2.80 -37.92
C SER A 332 -36.50 -3.93 -37.84
N GLN A 333 -36.21 -5.00 -37.10
CA GLN A 333 -37.11 -6.15 -36.94
C GLN A 333 -38.28 -5.88 -35.99
N TYR A 334 -38.07 -5.04 -34.98
CA TYR A 334 -39.04 -4.73 -33.92
C TYR A 334 -39.18 -3.20 -33.75
N PRO A 335 -39.79 -2.50 -34.71
CA PRO A 335 -39.88 -1.05 -34.70
C PRO A 335 -40.77 -0.50 -33.57
N GLU A 336 -41.79 -1.25 -33.12
CA GLU A 336 -42.70 -0.78 -32.07
C GLU A 336 -42.06 -0.71 -30.69
N SER A 337 -41.15 -1.64 -30.35
CA SER A 337 -40.43 -1.64 -29.07
C SER A 337 -39.26 -0.66 -29.03
N ASN A 338 -38.74 -0.23 -30.19
CA ASN A 338 -37.58 0.67 -30.30
C ASN A 338 -37.94 2.13 -30.58
N ARG A 339 -39.23 2.49 -30.54
CA ARG A 339 -39.73 3.85 -30.81
C ARG A 339 -39.82 4.75 -29.56
N ASN A 340 -39.71 4.21 -28.35
CA ASN A 340 -39.98 4.94 -27.10
C ASN A 340 -38.77 5.08 -26.18
#